data_AF-A0A952EPD9-F1
#
_entry.id   AF-A0A952EPD9-F1
#
_cell.length_a   1.000
_cell.length_b   1.000
_cell.length_c   1.000
_cell.angle_alpha   90.00
_cell.angle_beta   90.00
_cell.angle_gamma   90.00
#
_symmetry.space_group_name_H-M   'P 1'
#
loop_
_entity.id
_entity.type
_entity.pdbx_description
1 polymer ?
#
loop_
_entity_poly.entity_id
_entity_poly.type
_entity_poly.pdbx_seq_one_letter_code
_entity_poly.pdbx_strand_id
1 'polypeptide(L)' 'MTRTRVKERTEELTTEMNEAQKSAIRMLANDLHRLNQAVMRAVEAGLSVELQRTARHHAEGGYWGDLLMPIVVKQKGA' A
#
# COMPACT_ATOMS: atom_id res chain seq x y z
N MET A 1 -15.30 15.15 -11.42
CA MET A 1 -14.76 14.21 -10.41
C MET A 1 -14.68 12.83 -11.04
N THR A 2 -13.50 12.42 -11.53
CA THR A 2 -13.31 11.15 -12.25
C THR A 2 -13.20 10.00 -11.24
N ARG A 3 -14.31 9.69 -10.57
CA ARG A 3 -14.45 8.53 -9.72
C ARG A 3 -14.94 7.40 -10.63
N THR A 4 -14.11 6.37 -10.78
CA THR A 4 -14.30 5.10 -11.53
C THR A 4 -13.35 4.97 -12.72
N ARG A 5 -12.13 4.49 -12.45
CA ARG A 5 -11.21 3.86 -13.43
C ARG A 5 -10.34 2.76 -12.80
N VAL A 6 -10.22 2.74 -11.47
CA VAL A 6 -9.43 1.72 -10.76
C VAL A 6 -10.13 0.36 -10.79
N LYS A 7 -11.45 0.32 -10.59
CA LYS A 7 -12.21 -0.93 -10.52
C LYS A 7 -12.24 -1.64 -11.88
N GLU A 8 -12.61 -0.93 -12.95
CA GLU A 8 -12.65 -1.46 -14.33
C GLU A 8 -11.28 -1.95 -14.81
N ARG A 9 -10.20 -1.21 -14.51
CA ARG A 9 -8.82 -1.63 -14.85
C ARG A 9 -8.37 -2.87 -14.09
N THR A 10 -8.91 -3.09 -12.89
CA THR A 10 -8.59 -4.27 -12.08
C THR A 10 -9.28 -5.50 -12.66
N GLU A 11 -10.52 -5.36 -13.12
CA GLU A 11 -11.31 -6.48 -13.67
C GLU A 11 -10.73 -7.00 -15.00
N GLU A 12 -10.32 -6.12 -15.93
CA GLU A 12 -9.71 -6.50 -17.21
C GLU A 12 -8.33 -7.18 -17.08
N LEU A 13 -7.55 -6.86 -16.04
CA LEU A 13 -6.25 -7.50 -15.79
C LEU A 13 -6.37 -8.83 -15.06
N THR A 14 -7.50 -9.11 -14.41
CA THR A 14 -7.69 -10.33 -13.59
C THR A 14 -8.06 -11.58 -14.39
N THR A 15 -8.46 -11.44 -15.66
CA THR A 15 -8.82 -12.56 -16.54
C THR A 15 -7.62 -13.42 -16.96
N GLU A 16 -6.40 -12.89 -16.90
CA GLU A 16 -5.16 -13.62 -17.20
C GLU A 16 -4.41 -14.10 -15.94
N MET A 17 -4.85 -13.69 -14.74
CA MET A 17 -4.14 -14.01 -13.50
C MET A 17 -4.54 -15.38 -12.95
N ASN A 18 -3.55 -16.14 -12.50
CA ASN A 18 -3.80 -17.37 -11.77
C ASN A 18 -4.32 -17.09 -10.34
N GLU A 19 -4.89 -18.11 -9.69
CA GLU A 19 -5.51 -17.94 -8.37
C GLU A 19 -4.50 -17.54 -7.27
N ALA A 20 -3.24 -17.95 -7.38
CA ALA A 20 -2.21 -17.54 -6.44
C ALA A 20 -1.93 -16.04 -6.54
N GLN A 21 -1.84 -15.50 -7.76
CA GLN A 21 -1.65 -14.07 -8.00
C GLN A 21 -2.86 -13.25 -7.53
N LYS A 22 -4.09 -13.73 -7.79
CA LYS A 22 -5.31 -13.09 -7.27
C LYS A 22 -5.33 -13.09 -5.74
N SER A 23 -4.93 -14.19 -5.11
CA SER A 23 -4.81 -14.29 -3.65
C SER A 23 -3.80 -13.27 -3.11
N ALA A 24 -2.61 -13.18 -3.73
CA ALA A 24 -1.57 -12.22 -3.34
C ALA A 24 -2.06 -10.76 -3.43
N ILE A 25 -2.82 -10.40 -4.46
CA ILE A 25 -3.44 -9.06 -4.58
C ILE A 25 -4.40 -8.80 -3.42
N ARG A 26 -5.29 -9.76 -3.09
CA ARG A 26 -6.26 -9.60 -2.01
C ARG A 26 -5.55 -9.44 -0.65
N MET A 27 -4.51 -10.23 -0.40
CA MET A 27 -3.70 -10.11 0.82
C MET A 27 -3.03 -8.73 0.90
N LEU A 28 -2.36 -8.30 -0.17
CA LEU A 28 -1.72 -6.98 -0.22
C LEU A 28 -2.72 -5.84 0.03
N ALA A 29 -3.92 -5.90 -0.56
CA ALA A 29 -4.96 -4.90 -0.34
C ALA A 29 -5.42 -4.86 1.12
N ASN A 30 -5.58 -6.03 1.75
CA ASN A 30 -5.94 -6.13 3.16
C ASN A 30 -4.85 -5.57 4.08
N ASP A 31 -3.59 -5.89 3.82
CA ASP A 31 -2.46 -5.42 4.61
C ASP A 31 -2.27 -3.91 4.46
N LEU A 32 -2.41 -3.37 3.25
CA LEU A 32 -2.40 -1.93 3.01
C LEU A 32 -3.54 -1.23 3.76
N HIS A 33 -4.75 -1.80 3.77
CA HIS A 33 -5.85 -1.25 4.54
C HIS A 33 -5.52 -1.22 6.04
N ARG A 34 -4.96 -2.31 6.58
CA ARG A 34 -4.53 -2.38 7.99
C ARG A 34 -3.45 -1.35 8.31
N LEU A 35 -2.47 -1.16 7.42
CA LEU A 35 -1.43 -0.13 7.55
C LEU A 35 -2.05 1.27 7.59
N ASN A 36 -2.98 1.57 6.69
CA ASN A 36 -3.68 2.87 6.68
C ASN A 36 -4.43 3.12 7.99
N GLN A 37 -5.10 2.10 8.54
CA GLN A 37 -5.75 2.20 9.85
C GLN A 37 -4.75 2.44 11.00
N ALA A 38 -3.57 1.81 10.94
CA ALA A 38 -2.51 2.04 11.93
C ALA A 38 -1.95 3.45 11.85
N VAL A 39 -1.75 3.98 10.65
CA VAL A 39 -1.33 5.38 10.42
C VAL A 39 -2.36 6.34 11.01
N MET A 40 -3.66 6.13 10.73
CA MET A 40 -4.73 6.99 11.27
C MET A 40 -4.72 7.02 12.80
N ARG A 41 -4.59 5.87 13.47
CA ARG A 41 -4.50 5.81 14.94
C ARG A 41 -3.26 6.54 15.49
N ALA A 42 -2.12 6.42 14.83
CA ALA A 42 -0.91 7.15 15.25
C ALA A 42 -1.10 8.67 15.13
N VAL A 43 -1.78 9.12 14.07
CA VAL A 43 -2.13 10.53 13.86
C VAL A 43 -3.13 11.03 14.91
N GLU A 44 -4.16 10.25 15.21
CA GLU A 44 -5.13 10.55 16.29
C GLU A 44 -4.45 10.65 17.66
N ALA A 45 -3.35 9.91 17.87
CA ALA A 45 -2.51 9.99 19.07
C ALA A 45 -1.54 11.20 19.07
N GLY A 46 -1.62 12.09 18.08
CA GLY A 46 -0.81 13.31 17.99
C GLY A 46 0.59 13.12 17.39
N LEU A 47 0.80 12.06 16.59
CA LEU A 47 2.05 11.82 15.86
C LEU A 47 1.89 12.18 14.38
N SER A 48 2.97 12.58 13.72
CA SER A 48 3.04 12.61 12.25
C SER A 48 3.70 11.32 11.76
N VAL A 49 3.18 10.76 10.68
CA VAL A 49 3.72 9.54 10.06
C VAL A 49 3.95 9.80 8.57
N GLU A 50 5.15 9.53 8.11
CA GLU A 50 5.53 9.54 6.69
C GLU A 50 5.96 8.12 6.30
N LEU A 51 5.55 7.64 5.12
CA LEU A 51 6.02 6.37 4.58
C LEU A 51 7.09 6.63 3.53
N GLN A 52 8.35 6.38 3.88
CA GLN A 52 9.47 6.56 2.97
C GLN A 52 9.78 5.24 2.26
N ARG A 53 9.96 5.28 0.94
CA ARG A 53 10.53 4.14 0.21
C ARG A 53 12.02 4.05 0.49
N THR A 54 12.44 2.95 1.12
CA THR A 54 13.84 2.71 1.47
C THR A 54 14.54 1.77 0.49
N ALA A 55 13.77 0.88 -0.15
CA ALA A 55 14.28 -0.06 -1.12
C ALA A 55 13.19 -0.49 -2.11
N ARG A 56 13.59 -1.26 -3.11
CA ARG A 56 12.70 -1.97 -4.03
C ARG A 56 13.07 -3.44 -4.04
N HIS A 57 12.10 -4.30 -3.79
CA HIS A 57 12.27 -5.72 -4.01
C HIS A 57 12.11 -6.00 -5.51
N HIS A 58 13.01 -6.80 -6.06
CA HIS A 58 12.99 -7.26 -7.44
C HIS A 58 12.92 -8.78 -7.46
N ALA A 59 12.11 -9.32 -8.36
CA ALA A 59 12.06 -10.75 -8.65
C ALA A 59 12.46 -11.02 -10.11
N GLU A 60 12.74 -12.28 -10.42
CA GLU A 60 13.00 -12.72 -11.78
C GLU A 60 11.80 -12.40 -12.70
N GLY A 61 12.06 -12.14 -13.99
CA GLY A 61 11.03 -11.71 -14.94
C GLY A 61 10.71 -10.21 -14.92
N GLY A 62 11.45 -9.41 -14.14
CA GLY A 62 11.35 -7.95 -14.14
C GLY A 62 10.25 -7.38 -13.24
N TYR A 63 9.64 -8.20 -12.39
CA TYR A 63 8.67 -7.76 -11.40
C TYR A 63 9.36 -7.04 -10.23
N TRP A 64 8.69 -6.05 -9.67
CA TRP A 64 9.23 -5.29 -8.55
C TRP A 64 8.13 -4.71 -7.66
N GLY A 65 8.50 -4.39 -6.41
CA GLY A 65 7.61 -3.75 -5.43
C GLY A 65 8.40 -2.87 -4.46
N ASP A 66 7.79 -1.76 -4.03
CA ASP A 66 8.42 -0.83 -3.11
C ASP A 66 8.37 -1.34 -1.67
N LEU A 67 9.48 -1.23 -0.96
CA LEU A 67 9.57 -1.49 0.48
C LEU A 67 9.57 -0.15 1.21
N LEU A 68 8.58 0.02 2.09
CA LEU A 68 8.34 1.26 2.82
C LEU A 68 8.76 1.13 4.28
N MET A 69 9.32 2.19 4.83
CA MET A 69 9.58 2.34 6.26
C MET A 69 8.80 3.56 6.78
N PRO A 70 8.06 3.41 7.90
CA PRO A 70 7.40 4.55 8.53
C PRO A 70 8.43 5.39 9.28
N ILE A 71 8.47 6.68 8.98
CA ILE A 71 9.13 7.70 9.78
C ILE A 71 8.05 8.31 10.67
N VAL A 72 8.21 8.16 11.98
CA VAL A 72 7.24 8.63 12.97
C VAL A 72 7.87 9.75 13.79
N VAL A 73 7.27 10.93 13.78
CA VAL A 73 7.78 12.10 14.49
C VAL A 73 6.69 12.73 15.33
N LYS A 74 7.07 13.26 16.49
CA LYS A 74 6.23 14.16 17.26
C LYS A 74 6.56 15.59 16.85
N GLN A 75 5.57 16.35 16.40
CA GLN A 75 5.77 17.77 16.14
C GLN A 75 6.20 18.45 17.44
N LYS A 76 7.30 19.22 17.41
CA LYS A 76 7.56 20.18 18.50
C LYS A 76 6.42 21.19 18.43
N GLY A 77 5.74 21.40 19.56
CA GLY A 77 4.51 22.20 19.61
C GLY A 77 4.67 23.55 18.89
N ALA A 78 3.58 24.00 18.27
CA ALA A 78 3.42 25.40 17.86
C ALA A 78 3.49 26.32 19.09
#